data_AF-A0A285Z1P5-F1
#
_entry.id   AF-A0A285Z1P5-F1
#
_cell.length_a   1.000
_cell.length_b   1.000
_cell.length_c   1.000
_cell.angle_alpha   90.00
_cell.angle_beta   90.00
_cell.angle_gamma   90.00
#
_symmetry.space_group_name_H-M   'P 1'
#
loop_
_entity.id
_entity.type
_entity.pdbx_description
1 polymer ?
#
loop_
_entity_poly.entity_id
_entity_poly.type
_entity_poly.pdbx_seq_one_letter_code
_entity_poly.pdbx_strand_id
1 'polypeptide(L)'
;MNRPNPYDEIRLLGLRTVRGANFWSRRPVTRMDVWPGAYDDISSAEVAGVTAALVEALPGLWEHRCSIGERGGFVTRLRRGTYAPHIAEHVGLELQSMMGHDVGYGRARGGDRPGEYTVVLEHRHAAVGARAAALALEIVQRAFAGELRRATVDAAVAELAALAGEPDAPRPSRRVLCGVTGGGDVDGVRDRMAALGVSPGEVVALSPGVLLNEGLPYGRSAVAVVLDAEPNDVPERYRDPELARRLVSVVADAVPEGGIVVCPAHDWGVQDLAREAGCRVAVFSAADDVTARDAKVASAVAQVRGGRIVLEIGGTTEDGGALAGGATPEAQVAAALAVRALRGMAGNAGEGAAERDGAAAEQR
;
A
#
# COMPACT_ATOMS: atom_id res chain seq x y z
N MET A 1 -10.24 20.09 38.08
CA MET A 1 -8.96 20.35 37.41
C MET A 1 -9.25 21.04 36.10
N ASN A 2 -8.46 22.05 35.73
CA ASN A 2 -8.59 22.68 34.42
C ASN A 2 -8.16 21.65 33.36
N ARG A 3 -9.03 21.34 32.39
CA ARG A 3 -8.72 20.36 31.33
C ARG A 3 -7.60 20.93 30.44
N PRO A 4 -6.62 20.12 29.99
CA PRO A 4 -5.63 20.57 29.02
C PRO A 4 -6.29 21.17 27.77
N ASN A 5 -5.71 22.25 27.25
CA ASN A 5 -6.24 22.91 26.06
C ASN A 5 -6.05 22.00 24.83
N PRO A 6 -7.12 21.55 24.15
CA PRO A 6 -6.99 20.63 23.02
C PRO A 6 -6.20 21.21 21.85
N TYR A 7 -6.18 22.54 21.68
CA TYR A 7 -5.44 23.22 20.62
C TYR A 7 -3.91 23.12 20.79
N ASP A 8 -3.43 23.04 22.05
CA ASP A 8 -2.01 22.90 22.36
C ASP A 8 -1.55 21.43 22.37
N GLU A 9 -2.48 20.53 22.69
CA GLU A 9 -2.20 19.10 22.88
C GLU A 9 -2.31 18.29 21.58
N ILE A 10 -3.44 18.41 20.86
CA ILE A 10 -3.77 17.59 19.70
C ILE A 10 -3.13 18.22 18.45
N ARG A 11 -1.98 17.69 18.02
CA ARG A 11 -1.15 18.30 16.97
C ARG A 11 -0.96 17.38 15.77
N LEU A 12 -1.01 17.99 14.60
CA LEU A 12 -0.60 17.35 13.35
C LEU A 12 0.93 17.38 13.25
N LEU A 13 1.56 16.22 13.13
CA LEU A 13 3.00 16.07 12.98
C LEU A 13 3.43 15.94 11.52
N GLY A 14 2.57 15.34 10.70
CA GLY A 14 2.85 15.12 9.29
C GLY A 14 1.58 14.81 8.51
N LEU A 15 1.56 15.17 7.24
CA LEU A 15 0.44 14.94 6.34
C LEU A 15 0.98 14.59 4.96
N ARG A 16 0.49 13.50 4.38
CA ARG A 16 0.91 13.00 3.07
C ARG A 16 -0.24 12.33 2.34
N THR A 17 -0.30 12.53 1.02
CA THR A 17 -1.28 11.88 0.15
C THR A 17 -0.59 10.86 -0.73
N VAL A 18 -1.16 9.66 -0.79
CA VAL A 18 -0.66 8.53 -1.59
C VAL A 18 -1.71 8.19 -2.63
N ARG A 19 -1.30 8.12 -3.90
CA ARG A 19 -2.22 7.99 -5.06
C ARG A 19 -2.25 6.60 -5.71
N GLY A 20 -1.18 5.83 -5.56
CA GLY A 20 -1.07 4.46 -6.08
C GLY A 20 -1.49 3.41 -5.04
N ALA A 21 -1.39 2.13 -5.42
CA ALA A 21 -1.43 1.06 -4.44
C ALA A 21 -0.29 1.26 -3.42
N ASN A 22 -0.58 1.00 -2.15
CA ASN A 22 0.30 1.35 -1.05
C ASN A 22 0.10 0.38 0.12
N PHE A 23 0.98 0.48 1.12
CA PHE A 23 0.96 -0.37 2.30
C PHE A 23 -0.41 -0.42 3.03
N TRP A 24 -1.14 0.69 2.99
CA TRP A 24 -2.41 0.82 3.71
C TRP A 24 -3.58 0.30 2.90
N SER A 25 -3.59 0.50 1.58
CA SER A 25 -4.71 0.19 0.70
C SER A 25 -4.27 0.14 -0.77
N ARG A 26 -5.02 -0.62 -1.58
CA ARG A 26 -4.95 -0.53 -3.05
C ARG A 26 -5.55 0.77 -3.60
N ARG A 27 -6.32 1.49 -2.77
CA ARG A 27 -6.94 2.78 -3.11
C ARG A 27 -6.06 3.94 -2.60
N PRO A 28 -6.19 5.15 -3.18
CA PRO A 28 -5.54 6.34 -2.68
C PRO A 28 -5.94 6.65 -1.24
N VAL A 29 -4.96 7.08 -0.45
CA VAL A 29 -5.15 7.41 0.96
C VAL A 29 -4.39 8.67 1.34
N THR A 30 -4.94 9.42 2.28
CA THR A 30 -4.24 10.46 3.02
C THR A 30 -3.80 9.87 4.34
N ARG A 31 -2.50 9.92 4.61
CA ARG A 31 -1.94 9.59 5.92
C ARG A 31 -1.64 10.89 6.68
N MET A 32 -2.10 10.97 7.91
CA MET A 32 -1.68 11.97 8.88
C MET A 32 -1.04 11.31 10.09
N ASP A 33 0.05 11.89 10.58
CA ASP A 33 0.69 11.49 11.82
C ASP A 33 0.27 12.51 12.90
N VAL A 34 -0.26 12.03 14.03
CA VAL A 34 -0.94 12.84 15.05
C VAL A 34 -0.30 12.60 16.41
N TRP A 35 -0.05 13.68 17.14
CA TRP A 35 0.26 13.67 18.57
C TRP A 35 -0.98 14.12 19.34
N PRO A 36 -1.67 13.24 20.08
CA PRO A 36 -2.86 13.60 20.83
C PRO A 36 -2.55 14.28 22.19
N GLY A 37 -1.30 14.23 22.66
CA GLY A 37 -0.90 14.78 23.96
C GLY A 37 -1.70 14.16 25.09
N ALA A 38 -2.20 14.98 26.02
CA ALA A 38 -3.06 14.51 27.12
C ALA A 38 -4.36 13.80 26.64
N TYR A 39 -4.77 14.00 25.38
CA TYR A 39 -5.94 13.35 24.79
C TYR A 39 -5.66 11.91 24.28
N ASP A 40 -4.49 11.36 24.60
CA ASP A 40 -4.25 9.91 24.56
C ASP A 40 -4.95 9.18 25.72
N ASP A 41 -5.08 9.86 26.86
CA ASP A 41 -5.72 9.33 28.07
C ASP A 41 -7.11 9.92 28.33
N ILE A 42 -7.48 11.01 27.64
CA ILE A 42 -8.79 11.67 27.77
C ILE A 42 -9.70 11.26 26.60
N SER A 43 -10.70 10.44 26.89
CA SER A 43 -11.65 9.95 25.90
C SER A 43 -12.85 10.88 25.68
N SER A 44 -13.57 10.66 24.57
CA SER A 44 -14.84 11.34 24.26
C SER A 44 -15.93 11.17 25.32
N ALA A 45 -15.90 10.11 26.13
CA ALA A 45 -16.90 9.86 27.17
C ALA A 45 -16.64 10.67 28.45
N GLU A 46 -15.38 11.05 28.69
CA GLU A 46 -14.97 11.83 29.86
C GLU A 46 -15.22 13.33 29.65
N VAL A 47 -15.40 13.76 28.40
CA VAL A 47 -15.63 15.14 28.04
C VAL A 47 -17.09 15.36 27.64
N ALA A 48 -17.84 15.93 28.57
CA ALA A 48 -19.26 16.23 28.40
C ALA A 48 -19.52 17.04 27.11
N GLY A 49 -20.54 16.63 26.35
CA GLY A 49 -21.00 17.33 25.15
C GLY A 49 -20.28 16.97 23.84
N VAL A 50 -19.09 16.35 23.88
CA VAL A 50 -18.32 16.00 22.66
C VAL A 50 -19.12 15.15 21.69
N THR A 51 -19.70 14.04 22.16
CA THR A 51 -20.48 13.15 21.29
C THR A 51 -21.71 13.85 20.71
N ALA A 52 -22.43 14.62 21.53
CA ALA A 52 -23.63 15.33 21.08
C ALA A 52 -23.28 16.37 20.00
N ALA A 53 -22.25 17.19 20.24
CA ALA A 53 -21.79 18.20 19.30
C ALA A 53 -21.31 17.60 17.98
N LEU A 54 -20.55 16.50 18.01
CA LEU A 54 -20.10 15.80 16.81
C LEU A 54 -21.27 15.24 16.01
N VAL A 55 -22.22 14.55 16.65
CA VAL A 55 -23.38 13.94 15.97
C VAL A 55 -24.34 14.99 15.42
N GLU A 56 -24.51 16.12 16.11
CA GLU A 56 -25.31 17.25 15.62
C GLU A 56 -24.67 17.91 14.40
N ALA A 57 -23.35 18.12 14.44
CA ALA A 57 -22.62 18.77 13.37
C ALA A 57 -22.39 17.87 12.15
N LEU A 58 -22.23 16.56 12.37
CA LEU A 58 -21.87 15.53 11.38
C LEU A 58 -22.86 14.35 11.47
N PRO A 59 -24.10 14.51 10.97
CA PRO A 59 -25.15 13.50 11.16
C PRO A 59 -24.86 12.16 10.47
N GLY A 60 -24.05 12.12 9.39
CA GLY A 60 -23.68 10.88 8.70
C GLY A 60 -22.74 9.97 9.49
N LEU A 61 -22.19 10.44 10.63
CA LEU A 61 -21.48 9.57 11.58
C LEU A 61 -22.33 8.39 12.08
N TRP A 62 -23.66 8.46 11.99
CA TRP A 62 -24.56 7.33 12.26
C TRP A 62 -24.41 6.19 11.24
N GLU A 63 -23.92 6.45 10.04
CA GLU A 63 -23.66 5.40 9.03
C GLU A 63 -22.32 4.69 9.28
N HIS A 64 -21.45 5.27 10.11
CA HIS A 64 -20.12 4.74 10.37
C HIS A 64 -20.18 3.53 11.31
N ARG A 65 -19.60 2.41 10.86
CA ARG A 65 -19.68 1.11 11.54
C ARG A 65 -18.56 0.87 12.56
N CYS A 66 -17.39 1.47 12.35
CA CYS A 66 -16.18 1.22 13.17
C CYS A 66 -15.91 -0.30 13.31
N SER A 67 -15.21 -0.72 14.37
CA SER A 67 -14.94 -2.14 14.67
C SER A 67 -16.17 -2.93 15.11
N ILE A 68 -17.29 -2.27 15.43
CA ILE A 68 -18.54 -2.92 15.84
C ILE A 68 -19.24 -3.56 14.63
N GLY A 69 -19.04 -3.03 13.41
CA GLY A 69 -19.52 -3.65 12.16
C GLY A 69 -20.98 -3.36 11.80
N GLU A 70 -21.74 -2.70 12.67
CA GLU A 70 -23.13 -2.32 12.45
C GLU A 70 -23.32 -0.80 12.34
N ARG A 71 -24.41 -0.36 11.69
CA ARG A 71 -24.78 1.05 11.58
C ARG A 71 -24.88 1.67 12.97
N GLY A 72 -24.31 2.85 13.15
CA GLY A 72 -24.22 3.54 14.45
C GLY A 72 -23.11 3.00 15.36
N GLY A 73 -22.30 2.06 14.88
CA GLY A 73 -21.20 1.48 15.64
C GLY A 73 -20.19 2.53 16.10
N PHE A 74 -19.87 3.51 15.25
CA PHE A 74 -18.98 4.61 15.66
C PHE A 74 -19.61 5.52 16.72
N VAL A 75 -20.89 5.88 16.59
CA VAL A 75 -21.58 6.68 17.61
C VAL A 75 -21.65 5.94 18.95
N THR A 76 -21.89 4.64 18.93
CA THR A 76 -21.80 3.79 20.12
C THR A 76 -20.39 3.84 20.72
N ARG A 77 -19.35 3.82 19.89
CA ARG A 77 -17.95 3.92 20.34
C ARG A 77 -17.64 5.29 20.94
N LEU A 78 -18.12 6.39 20.36
CA LEU A 78 -18.02 7.74 20.93
C LEU A 78 -18.63 7.83 22.33
N ARG A 79 -19.83 7.25 22.52
CA ARG A 79 -20.52 7.24 23.83
C ARG A 79 -19.79 6.42 24.88
N ARG A 80 -19.18 5.30 24.47
CA ARG A 80 -18.38 4.44 25.37
C ARG A 80 -17.01 5.03 25.70
N GLY A 81 -16.51 5.92 24.85
CA GLY A 81 -15.18 6.51 24.96
C GLY A 81 -14.27 6.05 23.84
N THR A 82 -13.75 7.02 23.10
CA THR A 82 -12.65 6.84 22.14
C THR A 82 -11.83 8.13 22.03
N TYR A 83 -10.69 8.05 21.34
CA TYR A 83 -9.62 9.05 21.45
C TYR A 83 -9.48 9.89 20.19
N ALA A 84 -8.89 11.08 20.34
CA ALA A 84 -8.80 12.10 19.30
C ALA A 84 -8.35 11.58 17.91
N PRO A 85 -7.32 10.72 17.77
CA PRO A 85 -6.89 10.22 16.47
C PRO A 85 -7.96 9.39 15.74
N HIS A 86 -8.68 8.54 16.48
CA HIS A 86 -9.76 7.72 15.92
C HIS A 86 -11.02 8.53 15.63
N ILE A 87 -11.29 9.58 16.42
CA ILE A 87 -12.38 10.52 16.10
C ILE A 87 -12.04 11.28 14.81
N ALA A 88 -10.81 11.77 14.67
CA ALA A 88 -10.36 12.49 13.49
C ALA A 88 -10.40 11.60 12.23
N GLU A 89 -10.18 10.28 12.37
CA GLU A 89 -10.40 9.31 11.29
C GLU A 89 -11.82 9.40 10.70
N HIS A 90 -12.82 9.19 11.56
CA HIS A 90 -14.20 9.18 11.12
C HIS A 90 -14.71 10.57 10.71
N VAL A 91 -14.27 11.64 11.38
CA VAL A 91 -14.62 13.01 10.96
C VAL A 91 -14.06 13.30 9.56
N GLY A 92 -12.80 12.93 9.28
CA GLY A 92 -12.20 13.17 7.97
C GLY A 92 -12.86 12.39 6.82
N LEU A 93 -13.36 11.18 7.10
CA LEU A 93 -14.18 10.43 6.14
C LEU A 93 -15.56 11.07 5.94
N GLU A 94 -16.23 11.45 7.01
CA GLU A 94 -17.57 12.05 6.95
C GLU A 94 -17.57 13.41 6.22
N LEU A 95 -16.56 14.25 6.45
CA LEU A 95 -16.41 15.51 5.69
C LEU A 95 -16.37 15.27 4.18
N GLN A 96 -15.67 14.21 3.75
CA GLN A 96 -15.62 13.81 2.35
C GLN A 96 -16.96 13.22 1.89
N SER A 97 -17.64 12.40 2.71
CA SER A 97 -18.96 11.87 2.38
C SER A 97 -20.02 12.97 2.21
N MET A 98 -20.01 13.99 3.09
CA MET A 98 -20.94 15.12 3.04
C MET A 98 -20.82 15.96 1.75
N MET A 99 -19.62 16.05 1.17
CA MET A 99 -19.43 16.72 -0.12
C MET A 99 -19.82 15.84 -1.32
N GLY A 100 -20.10 14.55 -1.09
CA GLY A 100 -20.48 13.58 -2.12
C GLY A 100 -19.39 12.61 -2.56
N HIS A 101 -18.21 12.56 -1.91
CA HIS A 101 -17.21 11.55 -2.20
C HIS A 101 -17.60 10.19 -1.58
N ASP A 102 -17.59 9.14 -2.40
CA ASP A 102 -17.72 7.77 -1.91
C ASP A 102 -16.36 7.28 -1.36
N VAL A 103 -16.18 7.44 -0.03
CA VAL A 103 -15.01 6.98 0.73
C VAL A 103 -15.48 6.32 2.03
N GLY A 104 -14.77 5.27 2.45
CA GLY A 104 -15.14 4.56 3.68
C GLY A 104 -14.00 3.79 4.35
N TYR A 105 -12.84 3.66 3.69
CA TYR A 105 -11.68 3.06 4.32
C TYR A 105 -10.94 4.06 5.21
N GLY A 106 -10.82 3.74 6.48
CA GLY A 106 -10.04 4.48 7.46
C GLY A 106 -9.25 3.54 8.36
N ARG A 107 -8.20 4.07 8.99
CA ARG A 107 -7.44 3.36 10.02
C ARG A 107 -6.65 4.30 10.91
N ALA A 108 -6.92 4.27 12.22
CA ALA A 108 -6.09 4.87 13.26
C ALA A 108 -5.34 3.79 14.04
N ARG A 109 -4.02 3.90 14.12
CA ARG A 109 -3.14 2.99 14.88
C ARG A 109 -2.00 3.76 15.53
N GLY A 110 -1.37 3.17 16.55
CA GLY A 110 -0.14 3.71 17.13
C GLY A 110 0.91 3.97 16.06
N GLY A 111 1.64 5.08 16.20
CA GLY A 111 2.61 5.64 15.27
C GLY A 111 3.99 4.97 15.35
N ASP A 112 4.99 5.66 14.83
CA ASP A 112 6.38 5.18 14.85
C ASP A 112 7.02 5.38 16.24
N ARG A 113 6.56 6.37 17.00
CA ARG A 113 7.00 6.65 18.39
C ARG A 113 5.86 6.44 19.39
N PRO A 114 6.16 6.06 20.65
CA PRO A 114 5.16 6.02 21.71
C PRO A 114 4.41 7.36 21.84
N GLY A 115 3.09 7.29 21.96
CA GLY A 115 2.21 8.47 22.02
C GLY A 115 1.88 9.09 20.65
N GLU A 116 2.50 8.66 19.55
CA GLU A 116 2.08 9.06 18.21
C GLU A 116 1.02 8.12 17.66
N TYR A 117 0.24 8.63 16.70
CA TYR A 117 -0.71 7.85 15.93
C TYR A 117 -0.51 8.10 14.44
N THR A 118 -0.61 7.04 13.65
CA THR A 118 -0.79 7.13 12.21
C THR A 118 -2.27 6.94 11.91
N VAL A 119 -2.90 7.96 11.32
CA VAL A 119 -4.29 7.92 10.87
C VAL A 119 -4.33 7.98 9.36
N VAL A 120 -5.05 7.05 8.75
CA VAL A 120 -5.16 6.89 7.30
C VAL A 120 -6.61 7.04 6.90
N LEU A 121 -6.88 7.85 5.87
CA LEU A 121 -8.20 8.12 5.31
C LEU A 121 -8.16 7.83 3.82
N GLU A 122 -9.11 7.07 3.29
CA GLU A 122 -9.31 7.02 1.84
C GLU A 122 -9.67 8.40 1.29
N HIS A 123 -9.19 8.70 0.08
CA HIS A 123 -9.62 9.88 -0.67
C HIS A 123 -9.93 9.54 -2.13
N ARG A 124 -10.75 10.38 -2.75
CA ARG A 124 -10.99 10.38 -4.21
C ARG A 124 -10.14 11.42 -4.93
N HIS A 125 -9.86 12.53 -4.25
CA HIS A 125 -9.07 13.65 -4.74
C HIS A 125 -8.01 13.99 -3.69
N ALA A 126 -6.74 14.09 -4.09
CA ALA A 126 -5.62 14.22 -3.14
C ALA A 126 -5.70 15.51 -2.31
N ALA A 127 -5.96 16.66 -2.95
CA ALA A 127 -6.09 17.95 -2.25
C ALA A 127 -7.26 17.95 -1.25
N VAL A 128 -8.42 17.40 -1.66
CA VAL A 128 -9.57 17.23 -0.77
C VAL A 128 -9.23 16.34 0.41
N GLY A 129 -8.60 15.18 0.17
CA GLY A 129 -8.21 14.25 1.23
C GLY A 129 -7.24 14.88 2.24
N ALA A 130 -6.24 15.62 1.76
CA ALA A 130 -5.30 16.34 2.61
C ALA A 130 -6.01 17.40 3.47
N ARG A 131 -6.87 18.21 2.84
CA ARG A 131 -7.58 19.27 3.56
C ARG A 131 -8.61 18.72 4.54
N ALA A 132 -9.32 17.65 4.18
CA ALA A 132 -10.27 16.97 5.06
C ALA A 132 -9.58 16.41 6.31
N ALA A 133 -8.37 15.84 6.18
CA ALA A 133 -7.59 15.37 7.34
C ALA A 133 -7.24 16.51 8.30
N ALA A 134 -6.79 17.66 7.77
CA ALA A 134 -6.45 18.82 8.59
C ALA A 134 -7.70 19.41 9.29
N LEU A 135 -8.78 19.62 8.54
CA LEU A 135 -10.05 20.11 9.07
C LEU A 135 -10.66 19.16 10.11
N ALA A 136 -10.49 17.84 9.93
CA ALA A 136 -10.94 16.86 10.92
C ALA A 136 -10.25 17.06 12.26
N LEU A 137 -8.95 17.34 12.28
CA LEU A 137 -8.22 17.62 13.52
C LEU A 137 -8.72 18.91 14.19
N GLU A 138 -8.93 19.97 13.41
CA GLU A 138 -9.49 21.24 13.89
C GLU A 138 -10.90 21.05 14.50
N ILE A 139 -11.77 20.27 13.84
CA ILE A 139 -13.11 19.93 14.33
C ILE A 139 -13.04 19.12 15.63
N VAL A 140 -12.12 18.15 15.72
CA VAL A 140 -11.92 17.36 16.94
C VAL A 140 -11.45 18.24 18.09
N GLN A 141 -10.48 19.13 17.86
CA GLN A 141 -10.03 20.10 18.87
C GLN A 141 -11.19 20.96 19.37
N ARG A 142 -11.98 21.54 18.45
CA ARG A 142 -13.18 22.34 18.78
C ARG A 142 -14.23 21.54 19.54
N ALA A 143 -14.41 20.26 19.21
CA ALA A 143 -15.33 19.38 19.93
C ALA A 143 -14.89 19.22 21.39
N PHE A 144 -13.62 18.90 21.63
CA PHE A 144 -13.06 18.77 22.98
C PHE A 144 -13.01 20.09 23.76
N ALA A 145 -12.90 21.22 23.06
CA ALA A 145 -13.00 22.56 23.65
C ALA A 145 -14.44 22.96 24.01
N GLY A 146 -15.46 22.25 23.52
CA GLY A 146 -16.87 22.65 23.66
C GLY A 146 -17.28 23.80 22.74
N GLU A 147 -16.51 24.03 21.67
CA GLU A 147 -16.65 25.15 20.74
C GLU A 147 -17.14 24.71 19.35
N LEU A 148 -17.34 23.42 19.12
CA LEU A 148 -17.82 22.90 17.84
C LEU A 148 -19.25 23.39 17.56
N ARG A 149 -19.45 23.96 16.38
CA ARG A 149 -20.75 24.39 15.85
C ARG A 149 -20.98 23.76 14.49
N ARG A 150 -22.26 23.53 14.15
CA ARG A 150 -22.66 23.03 12.84
C ARG A 150 -22.14 23.91 11.69
N ALA A 151 -22.20 25.23 11.86
CA ALA A 151 -21.69 26.19 10.86
C ALA A 151 -20.18 26.01 10.56
N THR A 152 -19.37 25.55 11.53
CA THR A 152 -17.95 25.24 11.28
C THR A 152 -17.79 24.07 10.32
N VAL A 153 -18.62 23.04 10.47
CA VAL A 153 -18.61 21.86 9.59
C VAL A 153 -19.15 22.22 8.20
N ASP A 154 -20.22 23.01 8.12
CA ASP A 154 -20.77 23.44 6.83
C ASP A 154 -19.75 24.26 6.03
N ALA A 155 -18.99 25.15 6.70
CA ALA A 155 -17.91 25.90 6.07
C ALA A 155 -16.77 24.99 5.59
N ALA A 156 -16.39 23.99 6.39
CA ALA A 156 -15.40 22.98 6.02
C ALA A 156 -15.85 22.19 4.77
N VAL A 157 -17.09 21.73 4.72
CA VAL A 157 -17.65 21.00 3.57
C VAL A 157 -17.70 21.89 2.31
N ALA A 158 -18.07 23.16 2.45
CA ALA A 158 -18.05 24.12 1.34
C ALA A 158 -16.63 24.36 0.80
N GLU A 159 -15.63 24.48 1.68
CA GLU A 159 -14.23 24.61 1.28
C GLU A 159 -13.75 23.37 0.51
N LEU A 160 -14.07 22.17 1.02
CA LEU A 160 -13.71 20.92 0.35
C LEU A 160 -14.41 20.82 -1.01
N ALA A 161 -15.68 21.21 -1.12
CA ALA A 161 -16.42 21.17 -2.38
C ALA A 161 -15.81 22.11 -3.44
N ALA A 162 -15.31 23.28 -3.02
CA ALA A 162 -14.57 24.17 -3.90
C ALA A 162 -13.26 23.54 -4.40
N LEU A 163 -12.49 22.90 -3.51
CA LEU A 163 -11.27 22.18 -3.88
C LEU A 163 -11.54 21.03 -4.86
N ALA A 164 -12.66 20.33 -4.72
CA ALA A 164 -13.04 19.25 -5.62
C ALA A 164 -13.36 19.72 -7.05
N GLY A 165 -13.59 21.02 -7.25
CA GLY A 165 -13.76 21.62 -8.58
C GLY A 165 -12.44 21.86 -9.32
N GLU A 166 -11.30 21.80 -8.63
CA GLU A 166 -9.97 21.96 -9.22
C GLU A 166 -9.44 20.65 -9.83
N PRO A 167 -8.49 20.70 -10.77
CA PRO A 167 -7.85 19.51 -11.30
C PRO A 167 -7.12 18.70 -10.22
N ASP A 168 -7.40 17.39 -10.13
CA ASP A 168 -6.65 16.47 -9.27
C ASP A 168 -5.40 15.90 -9.97
N ALA A 169 -4.40 15.55 -9.17
CA ALA A 169 -3.25 14.82 -9.67
C ALA A 169 -3.68 13.39 -10.07
N PRO A 170 -3.56 12.99 -11.35
CA PRO A 170 -4.12 11.72 -11.81
C PRO A 170 -3.45 10.55 -11.08
N ARG A 171 -4.17 9.45 -10.91
CA ARG A 171 -3.57 8.21 -10.38
C ARG A 171 -2.42 7.76 -11.30
N PRO A 172 -1.38 7.12 -10.74
CA PRO A 172 -0.37 6.48 -11.57
C PRO A 172 -1.01 5.51 -12.56
N SER A 173 -0.87 5.78 -13.85
CA SER A 173 -1.42 4.96 -14.94
C SER A 173 -0.34 4.36 -15.84
N ARG A 174 0.92 4.78 -15.63
CA ARG A 174 2.08 4.24 -16.33
C ARG A 174 2.12 2.73 -16.16
N ARG A 175 2.39 2.03 -17.27
CA ARG A 175 2.69 0.61 -17.30
C ARG A 175 4.19 0.43 -17.35
N VAL A 176 4.70 -0.54 -16.60
CA VAL A 176 6.11 -0.92 -16.58
C VAL A 176 6.22 -2.42 -16.79
N LEU A 177 7.39 -2.91 -17.19
CA LEU A 177 7.60 -4.36 -17.31
C LEU A 177 7.80 -4.98 -15.93
N CYS A 178 8.58 -4.33 -15.07
CA CYS A 178 8.91 -4.87 -13.77
C CYS A 178 8.91 -3.82 -12.66
N GLY A 179 8.26 -4.14 -11.55
CA GLY A 179 8.46 -3.46 -10.28
C GLY A 179 9.34 -4.30 -9.36
N VAL A 180 10.35 -3.70 -8.73
CA VAL A 180 11.29 -4.41 -7.85
C VAL A 180 11.34 -3.72 -6.49
N THR A 181 11.32 -4.49 -5.40
CA THR A 181 11.52 -3.97 -4.04
C THR A 181 12.22 -5.00 -3.14
N GLY A 182 12.80 -4.52 -2.04
CA GLY A 182 13.49 -5.31 -1.01
C GLY A 182 14.47 -4.41 -0.25
N GLY A 183 15.01 -4.87 0.86
CA GLY A 183 16.11 -4.19 1.57
C GLY A 183 17.46 -4.37 0.87
N GLY A 184 17.60 -5.38 0.02
CA GLY A 184 18.83 -5.69 -0.72
C GLY A 184 19.06 -4.84 -1.97
N ASP A 185 19.87 -5.38 -2.87
CA ASP A 185 20.37 -4.73 -4.09
C ASP A 185 19.32 -4.65 -5.22
N VAL A 186 18.27 -3.85 -5.01
CA VAL A 186 17.18 -3.66 -5.99
C VAL A 186 17.63 -2.97 -7.28
N ASP A 187 18.64 -2.09 -7.21
CA ASP A 187 19.27 -1.50 -8.39
C ASP A 187 20.09 -2.53 -9.17
N GLY A 188 20.77 -3.46 -8.49
CA GLY A 188 21.43 -4.60 -9.11
C GLY A 188 20.46 -5.50 -9.90
N VAL A 189 19.22 -5.68 -9.44
CA VAL A 189 18.18 -6.38 -10.22
C VAL A 189 17.90 -5.60 -11.51
N ARG A 190 17.65 -4.30 -11.42
CA ARG A 190 17.37 -3.43 -12.58
C ARG A 190 18.50 -3.46 -13.59
N ASP A 191 19.73 -3.28 -13.13
CA ASP A 191 20.92 -3.20 -13.97
C ASP A 191 21.22 -4.56 -14.60
N ARG A 192 20.97 -5.66 -13.88
CA ARG A 192 21.05 -7.01 -14.45
C ARG A 192 19.98 -7.27 -15.50
N MET A 193 18.73 -6.86 -15.27
CA MET A 193 17.67 -6.96 -16.28
C MET A 193 18.03 -6.17 -17.53
N ALA A 194 18.68 -5.01 -17.38
CA ALA A 194 19.19 -4.22 -18.49
C ALA A 194 20.26 -4.96 -19.30
N ALA A 195 21.22 -5.60 -18.62
CA ALA A 195 22.22 -6.44 -19.27
C ALA A 195 21.60 -7.65 -20.01
N LEU A 196 20.39 -8.07 -19.63
CA LEU A 196 19.63 -9.15 -20.26
C LEU A 196 18.65 -8.65 -21.36
N GLY A 197 18.72 -7.36 -21.72
CA GLY A 197 18.00 -6.76 -22.84
C GLY A 197 16.67 -6.09 -22.50
N VAL A 198 16.37 -5.85 -21.22
CA VAL A 198 15.20 -5.07 -20.81
C VAL A 198 15.55 -3.60 -20.73
N SER A 199 14.73 -2.69 -21.27
CA SER A 199 15.02 -1.26 -21.19
C SER A 199 15.03 -0.80 -19.71
N PRO A 200 16.06 -0.07 -19.23
CA PRO A 200 16.11 0.38 -17.83
C PRO A 200 14.89 1.21 -17.41
N GLY A 201 14.31 1.99 -18.33
CA GLY A 201 13.10 2.77 -18.06
C GLY A 201 11.83 1.93 -17.88
N GLU A 202 11.86 0.64 -18.18
CA GLU A 202 10.73 -0.27 -18.00
C GLU A 202 10.79 -1.06 -16.68
N VAL A 203 11.84 -0.85 -15.89
CA VAL A 203 12.04 -1.47 -14.59
C VAL A 203 12.09 -0.39 -13.52
N VAL A 204 11.22 -0.48 -12.52
CA VAL A 204 11.14 0.47 -11.42
C VAL A 204 11.60 -0.22 -10.14
N ALA A 205 12.83 0.08 -9.73
CA ALA A 205 13.37 -0.30 -8.43
C ALA A 205 12.89 0.70 -7.36
N LEU A 206 12.36 0.18 -6.26
CA LEU A 206 11.80 0.95 -5.15
C LEU A 206 12.39 0.45 -3.85
N SER A 207 12.69 1.38 -2.94
CA SER A 207 12.97 1.01 -1.57
C SER A 207 11.67 0.79 -0.79
N PRO A 208 11.68 -0.05 0.25
CA PRO A 208 10.52 -0.23 1.13
C PRO A 208 10.05 1.09 1.78
N GLY A 209 10.95 2.01 2.10
CA GLY A 209 10.62 3.34 2.59
C GLY A 209 9.81 4.18 1.59
N VAL A 210 10.12 4.10 0.29
CA VAL A 210 9.30 4.75 -0.76
C VAL A 210 7.92 4.10 -0.83
N LEU A 211 7.83 2.77 -0.81
CA LEU A 211 6.54 2.06 -0.81
C LEU A 211 5.65 2.45 0.39
N LEU A 212 6.25 2.60 1.57
CA LEU A 212 5.54 2.94 2.79
C LEU A 212 4.98 4.37 2.76
N ASN A 213 5.76 5.31 2.21
CA ASN A 213 5.45 6.74 2.29
C ASN A 213 4.73 7.29 1.06
N GLU A 214 5.02 6.75 -0.12
CA GLU A 214 4.54 7.26 -1.41
C GLU A 214 3.73 6.23 -2.22
N GLY A 215 3.81 4.95 -1.85
CA GLY A 215 3.18 3.87 -2.60
C GLY A 215 3.82 3.64 -3.98
N LEU A 216 3.09 2.95 -4.86
CA LEU A 216 3.57 2.66 -6.21
C LEU A 216 3.47 3.89 -7.13
N PRO A 217 4.55 4.24 -7.85
CA PRO A 217 4.55 5.35 -8.83
C PRO A 217 4.04 4.93 -10.21
N TYR A 218 3.55 3.69 -10.37
CA TYR A 218 2.99 3.14 -11.60
C TYR A 218 1.67 2.43 -11.32
N GLY A 219 0.85 2.28 -12.36
CA GLY A 219 -0.48 1.67 -12.23
C GLY A 219 -0.48 0.17 -12.44
N ARG A 220 0.42 -0.35 -13.30
CA ARG A 220 0.55 -1.78 -13.60
C ARG A 220 1.98 -2.18 -13.91
N SER A 221 2.34 -3.40 -13.53
CA SER A 221 3.57 -4.08 -13.95
C SER A 221 3.23 -5.44 -14.59
N ALA A 222 4.05 -5.91 -15.53
CA ALA A 222 3.86 -7.25 -16.11
C ALA A 222 4.36 -8.35 -15.16
N VAL A 223 5.47 -8.08 -14.48
CA VAL A 223 6.06 -8.91 -13.41
C VAL A 223 6.38 -8.02 -12.22
N ALA A 224 6.39 -8.57 -11.01
CA ALA A 224 7.02 -7.92 -9.86
C ALA A 224 8.11 -8.81 -9.26
N VAL A 225 9.09 -8.21 -8.61
CA VAL A 225 10.16 -8.89 -7.87
C VAL A 225 10.14 -8.37 -6.44
N VAL A 226 10.01 -9.28 -5.49
CA VAL A 226 10.36 -9.06 -4.08
C VAL A 226 11.71 -9.74 -3.87
N LEU A 227 12.74 -8.95 -3.58
CA LEU A 227 14.10 -9.46 -3.40
C LEU A 227 14.28 -10.10 -2.02
N ASP A 228 13.69 -9.50 -1.00
CA ASP A 228 13.70 -9.96 0.39
C ASP A 228 12.57 -9.26 1.16
N ALA A 229 12.33 -9.70 2.40
CA ALA A 229 11.39 -9.06 3.33
C ALA A 229 12.13 -8.43 4.53
N GLU A 230 13.29 -7.82 4.28
CA GLU A 230 14.17 -7.25 5.31
C GLU A 230 14.37 -5.74 5.08
N PRO A 231 13.31 -4.91 5.23
CA PRO A 231 13.38 -3.50 4.93
C PRO A 231 14.34 -2.76 5.89
N ASN A 232 15.30 -2.04 5.33
CA ASN A 232 16.34 -1.35 6.11
C ASN A 232 16.12 0.17 6.24
N ASP A 233 15.27 0.76 5.41
CA ASP A 233 15.01 2.21 5.32
C ASP A 233 13.64 2.62 5.88
N VAL A 234 13.07 1.80 6.78
CA VAL A 234 11.76 2.02 7.42
C VAL A 234 11.88 2.15 8.93
N PRO A 235 10.91 2.79 9.61
CA PRO A 235 10.83 2.77 11.07
C PRO A 235 10.76 1.35 11.63
N GLU A 236 11.31 1.16 12.83
CA GLU A 236 11.52 -0.16 13.46
C GLU A 236 10.25 -1.04 13.47
N ARG A 237 9.06 -0.47 13.71
CA ARG A 237 7.81 -1.23 13.71
C ARG A 237 7.53 -1.94 12.38
N TYR A 238 8.01 -1.42 11.25
CA TYR A 238 7.81 -2.02 9.93
C TYR A 238 8.87 -3.07 9.57
N ARG A 239 9.84 -3.30 10.45
CA ARG A 239 10.80 -4.41 10.35
C ARG A 239 10.29 -5.68 11.03
N ASP A 240 9.16 -5.61 11.71
CA ASP A 240 8.43 -6.80 12.15
C ASP A 240 8.17 -7.73 10.96
N PRO A 241 8.43 -9.05 11.05
CA PRO A 241 8.34 -9.96 9.91
C PRO A 241 6.98 -9.96 9.20
N GLU A 242 5.86 -9.78 9.91
CA GLU A 242 4.54 -9.75 9.26
C GLU A 242 4.33 -8.46 8.49
N LEU A 243 4.69 -7.32 9.10
CA LEU A 243 4.54 -6.00 8.48
C LEU A 243 5.54 -5.80 7.33
N ALA A 244 6.76 -6.29 7.48
CA ALA A 244 7.80 -6.23 6.45
C ALA A 244 7.35 -6.96 5.18
N ARG A 245 6.85 -8.20 5.31
CA ARG A 245 6.30 -8.98 4.19
C ARG A 245 5.13 -8.28 3.52
N ARG A 246 4.20 -7.73 4.30
CA ARG A 246 3.06 -6.96 3.77
C ARG A 246 3.52 -5.70 3.03
N LEU A 247 4.57 -5.03 3.50
CA LEU A 247 5.13 -3.83 2.86
C LEU A 247 5.78 -4.15 1.52
N VAL A 248 6.69 -5.11 1.48
CA VAL A 248 7.36 -5.46 0.22
C VAL A 248 6.40 -6.09 -0.78
N SER A 249 5.34 -6.76 -0.33
CA SER A 249 4.34 -7.37 -1.22
C SER A 249 3.42 -6.36 -1.91
N VAL A 250 3.48 -5.07 -1.58
CA VAL A 250 2.70 -4.01 -2.27
C VAL A 250 2.93 -4.02 -3.78
N VAL A 251 4.14 -4.36 -4.27
CA VAL A 251 4.42 -4.44 -5.72
C VAL A 251 3.55 -5.47 -6.45
N ALA A 252 3.05 -6.50 -5.74
CA ALA A 252 2.15 -7.50 -6.31
C ALA A 252 0.77 -6.90 -6.66
N ASP A 253 0.33 -5.84 -5.99
CA ASP A 253 -0.97 -5.21 -6.25
C ASP A 253 -1.06 -4.53 -7.64
N ALA A 254 0.09 -4.27 -8.28
CA ALA A 254 0.14 -3.75 -9.64
C ALA A 254 0.24 -4.85 -10.72
N VAL A 255 0.43 -6.10 -10.31
CA VAL A 255 0.48 -7.25 -11.22
C VAL A 255 -0.95 -7.70 -11.52
N PRO A 256 -1.33 -7.94 -12.80
CA PRO A 256 -2.66 -8.45 -13.13
C PRO A 256 -2.86 -9.87 -12.59
N GLU A 257 -4.11 -10.25 -12.37
CA GLU A 257 -4.48 -11.62 -11.98
C GLU A 257 -3.89 -12.65 -12.95
N GLY A 258 -3.29 -13.72 -12.42
CA GLY A 258 -2.53 -14.72 -13.17
C GLY A 258 -1.12 -14.28 -13.62
N GLY A 259 -0.75 -13.01 -13.40
CA GLY A 259 0.61 -12.49 -13.60
C GLY A 259 1.62 -13.12 -12.63
N ILE A 260 2.90 -12.79 -12.79
CA ILE A 260 3.99 -13.45 -12.04
C ILE A 260 4.61 -12.48 -11.04
N VAL A 261 4.76 -12.95 -9.80
CA VAL A 261 5.62 -12.32 -8.78
C VAL A 261 6.79 -13.25 -8.51
N VAL A 262 8.00 -12.70 -8.63
CA VAL A 262 9.25 -13.37 -8.29
C VAL A 262 9.52 -13.15 -6.80
N CYS A 263 9.59 -14.23 -6.03
CA CYS A 263 9.70 -14.22 -4.58
C CYS A 263 10.94 -15.00 -4.12
N PRO A 264 11.54 -14.65 -2.97
CA PRO A 264 12.64 -15.42 -2.43
C PRO A 264 12.15 -16.79 -1.95
N ALA A 265 13.02 -17.80 -2.06
CA ALA A 265 12.81 -19.09 -1.43
C ALA A 265 12.75 -18.93 0.10
N HIS A 266 12.08 -19.86 0.77
CA HIS A 266 11.93 -19.88 2.23
C HIS A 266 11.10 -18.73 2.85
N ASP A 267 10.79 -17.64 2.15
CA ASP A 267 9.79 -16.67 2.59
C ASP A 267 8.39 -17.02 2.07
N TRP A 268 7.80 -18.04 2.68
CA TRP A 268 6.44 -18.49 2.32
C TRP A 268 5.38 -17.42 2.56
N GLY A 269 5.61 -16.45 3.45
CA GLY A 269 4.65 -15.37 3.69
C GLY A 269 4.55 -14.42 2.50
N VAL A 270 5.68 -14.06 1.87
CA VAL A 270 5.68 -13.30 0.61
C VAL A 270 5.05 -14.12 -0.52
N GLN A 271 5.37 -15.42 -0.61
CA GLN A 271 4.78 -16.31 -1.62
C GLN A 271 3.26 -16.41 -1.47
N ASP A 272 2.74 -16.54 -0.25
CA ASP A 272 1.32 -16.63 0.03
C ASP A 272 0.61 -15.29 -0.24
N LEU A 273 1.18 -14.15 0.16
CA LEU A 273 0.62 -12.82 -0.15
C LEU A 273 0.51 -12.57 -1.66
N ALA A 274 1.50 -12.99 -2.45
CA ALA A 274 1.43 -12.89 -3.91
C ALA A 274 0.27 -13.74 -4.48
N ARG A 275 0.04 -14.94 -3.95
CA ARG A 275 -1.05 -15.82 -4.37
C ARG A 275 -2.42 -15.30 -3.95
N GLU A 276 -2.54 -14.74 -2.75
CA GLU A 276 -3.74 -14.06 -2.27
C GLU A 276 -4.08 -12.82 -3.11
N ALA A 277 -3.06 -12.17 -3.70
CA ALA A 277 -3.25 -11.13 -4.71
C ALA A 277 -3.66 -11.68 -6.09
N GLY A 278 -3.83 -13.00 -6.24
CA GLY A 278 -4.21 -13.66 -7.49
C GLY A 278 -3.05 -13.89 -8.45
N CYS A 279 -1.80 -13.73 -8.00
CA CYS A 279 -0.61 -13.92 -8.84
C CYS A 279 -0.10 -15.37 -8.78
N ARG A 280 0.58 -15.78 -9.85
CA ARG A 280 1.48 -16.94 -9.85
C ARG A 280 2.80 -16.55 -9.23
N VAL A 281 3.45 -17.49 -8.56
CA VAL A 281 4.75 -17.28 -7.93
C VAL A 281 5.83 -17.89 -8.80
N ALA A 282 6.96 -17.20 -8.92
CA ALA A 282 8.22 -17.78 -9.36
C ALA A 282 9.20 -17.63 -8.19
N VAL A 283 9.95 -18.68 -7.83
CA VAL A 283 10.80 -18.67 -6.63
C VAL A 283 12.26 -18.61 -7.03
N PHE A 284 13.06 -17.81 -6.33
CA PHE A 284 14.50 -17.79 -6.52
C PHE A 284 15.30 -18.02 -5.23
N SER A 285 16.52 -18.53 -5.37
CA SER A 285 17.52 -18.57 -4.29
C SER A 285 18.93 -18.25 -4.82
N ALA A 286 19.75 -17.61 -3.99
CA ALA A 286 21.18 -17.43 -4.24
C ALA A 286 22.02 -18.68 -3.91
N ALA A 287 21.39 -19.74 -3.41
CA ALA A 287 22.00 -21.04 -3.10
C ALA A 287 21.18 -22.18 -3.73
N ASP A 288 21.72 -23.40 -3.70
CA ASP A 288 21.03 -24.63 -4.14
C ASP A 288 20.22 -25.24 -2.98
N ASP A 289 19.23 -24.49 -2.50
CA ASP A 289 18.47 -24.81 -1.29
C ASP A 289 16.94 -24.69 -1.46
N VAL A 290 16.45 -24.46 -2.68
CA VAL A 290 15.00 -24.37 -2.94
C VAL A 290 14.31 -25.68 -2.52
N THR A 291 13.34 -25.58 -1.60
CA THR A 291 12.72 -26.76 -1.02
C THR A 291 11.60 -27.33 -1.89
N ALA A 292 11.19 -28.57 -1.61
CA ALA A 292 9.98 -29.14 -2.19
C ALA A 292 8.72 -28.32 -1.87
N ARG A 293 8.70 -27.61 -0.74
CA ARG A 293 7.59 -26.72 -0.35
C ARG A 293 7.53 -25.50 -1.27
N ASP A 294 8.67 -24.89 -1.55
CA ASP A 294 8.78 -23.77 -2.49
C ASP A 294 8.38 -24.22 -3.91
N ALA A 295 8.98 -25.31 -4.39
CA ALA A 295 8.73 -25.84 -5.73
C ALA A 295 7.27 -26.23 -5.97
N LYS A 296 6.53 -26.63 -4.92
CA LYS A 296 5.12 -27.01 -5.02
C LYS A 296 4.22 -25.84 -5.42
N VAL A 297 4.56 -24.61 -5.03
CA VAL A 297 3.76 -23.41 -5.33
C VAL A 297 4.34 -22.60 -6.49
N ALA A 298 5.61 -22.81 -6.80
CA ALA A 298 6.32 -22.09 -7.84
C ALA A 298 5.93 -22.57 -9.25
N SER A 299 5.61 -21.62 -10.11
CA SER A 299 5.45 -21.84 -11.56
C SER A 299 6.79 -21.93 -12.29
N ALA A 300 7.86 -21.41 -11.67
CA ALA A 300 9.23 -21.43 -12.15
C ALA A 300 10.18 -21.28 -10.94
N VAL A 301 11.34 -21.91 -11.01
CA VAL A 301 12.38 -21.84 -9.97
C VAL A 301 13.69 -21.34 -10.56
N ALA A 302 14.44 -20.54 -9.82
CA ALA A 302 15.81 -20.15 -10.15
C ALA A 302 16.73 -20.34 -8.95
N GLN A 303 17.88 -20.97 -9.12
CA GLN A 303 18.84 -21.13 -8.02
C GLN A 303 20.28 -21.18 -8.51
N VAL A 304 21.24 -20.92 -7.62
CA VAL A 304 22.66 -20.97 -7.97
C VAL A 304 23.22 -22.35 -7.70
N ARG A 305 23.71 -23.02 -8.75
CA ARG A 305 24.43 -24.30 -8.69
C ARG A 305 25.80 -24.17 -9.31
N GLY A 306 26.85 -24.47 -8.54
CA GLY A 306 28.24 -24.40 -9.04
C GLY A 306 28.63 -23.02 -9.60
N GLY A 307 28.12 -21.93 -9.01
CA GLY A 307 28.39 -20.56 -9.46
C GLY A 307 27.61 -20.12 -10.71
N ARG A 308 26.63 -20.92 -11.16
CA ARG A 308 25.77 -20.62 -12.30
C ARG A 308 24.31 -20.56 -11.88
N ILE A 309 23.54 -19.71 -12.54
CA ILE A 309 22.10 -19.60 -12.38
C ILE A 309 21.45 -20.75 -13.16
N VAL A 310 20.65 -21.55 -12.48
CA VAL A 310 19.87 -22.65 -13.08
C VAL A 310 18.40 -22.32 -12.96
N LEU A 311 17.70 -22.31 -14.09
CA LEU A 311 16.27 -22.00 -14.20
C LEU A 311 15.50 -23.30 -14.46
N GLU A 312 14.47 -23.59 -13.68
CA GLU A 312 13.59 -24.75 -13.85
C GLU A 312 12.16 -24.28 -14.14
N ILE A 313 11.66 -24.54 -15.35
CA ILE A 313 10.38 -24.00 -15.84
C ILE A 313 9.65 -25.07 -16.64
N GLY A 314 8.42 -25.39 -16.28
CA GLY A 314 7.60 -26.37 -17.02
C GLY A 314 8.28 -27.75 -17.17
N GLY A 315 9.10 -28.16 -16.20
CA GLY A 315 9.87 -29.42 -16.24
C GLY A 315 11.14 -29.37 -17.09
N THR A 316 11.49 -28.23 -17.67
CA THR A 316 12.75 -28.01 -18.40
C THR A 316 13.76 -27.27 -17.54
N THR A 317 15.04 -27.57 -17.73
CA THR A 317 16.15 -26.87 -17.07
C THR A 317 16.91 -26.04 -18.09
N GLU A 318 17.06 -24.75 -17.81
CA GLU A 318 17.78 -23.78 -18.65
C GLU A 318 18.97 -23.19 -17.86
N ASP A 319 20.07 -22.92 -18.56
CA ASP A 319 21.24 -22.24 -18.00
C ASP A 319 21.02 -20.72 -18.07
N GLY A 320 20.90 -20.08 -16.91
CA GLY A 320 20.76 -18.63 -16.75
C GLY A 320 22.10 -17.87 -16.82
N GLY A 321 23.22 -18.58 -17.00
CA GLY A 321 24.56 -18.04 -17.09
C GLY A 321 25.32 -18.05 -15.76
N ALA A 322 26.60 -17.69 -15.81
CA ALA A 322 27.43 -17.54 -14.61
C ALA A 322 27.06 -16.28 -13.83
N LEU A 323 27.27 -16.31 -12.51
CA LEU A 323 27.26 -15.09 -11.71
C LEU A 323 28.35 -14.13 -12.21
N ALA A 324 27.98 -12.88 -12.41
CA ALA A 324 28.86 -11.80 -12.81
C ALA A 324 29.21 -10.91 -11.62
N GLY A 325 30.24 -10.08 -11.75
CA GLY A 325 30.48 -8.99 -10.81
C GLY A 325 29.48 -7.84 -11.01
N GLY A 326 29.29 -7.02 -9.96
CA GLY A 326 28.53 -5.77 -10.05
C GLY A 326 27.09 -5.79 -9.49
N ALA A 327 26.57 -6.96 -9.09
CA ALA A 327 25.31 -7.09 -8.35
C ALA A 327 25.36 -8.30 -7.42
N THR A 328 24.53 -8.35 -6.38
CA THR A 328 24.50 -9.52 -5.49
C THR A 328 23.97 -10.78 -6.20
N PRO A 329 24.30 -12.00 -5.72
CA PRO A 329 23.75 -13.23 -6.28
C PRO A 329 22.21 -13.25 -6.30
N GLU A 330 21.56 -12.79 -5.24
CA GLU A 330 20.10 -12.69 -5.12
C GLU A 330 19.53 -11.83 -6.24
N ALA A 331 20.11 -10.64 -6.43
CA ALA A 331 19.69 -9.70 -7.45
C ALA A 331 19.84 -10.28 -8.86
N GLN A 332 20.93 -11.01 -9.10
CA GLN A 332 21.20 -11.62 -10.39
C GLN A 332 20.24 -12.77 -10.73
N VAL A 333 19.96 -13.64 -9.75
CA VAL A 333 19.05 -14.78 -9.92
C VAL A 333 17.61 -14.29 -10.09
N ALA A 334 17.18 -13.34 -9.25
CA ALA A 334 15.85 -12.74 -9.35
C ALA A 334 15.64 -12.04 -10.71
N ALA A 335 16.63 -11.28 -11.19
CA ALA A 335 16.58 -10.64 -12.50
C ALA A 335 16.49 -11.66 -13.64
N ALA A 336 17.30 -12.72 -13.61
CA ALA A 336 17.27 -13.77 -14.63
C ALA A 336 15.88 -14.44 -14.71
N LEU A 337 15.31 -14.77 -13.54
CA LEU A 337 13.97 -15.36 -13.45
C LEU A 337 12.88 -14.41 -13.95
N ALA A 338 12.95 -13.13 -13.57
CA ALA A 338 12.00 -12.11 -14.03
C ALA A 338 12.04 -11.92 -15.55
N VAL A 339 13.23 -11.83 -16.16
CA VAL A 339 13.39 -11.71 -17.61
C VAL A 339 12.86 -12.95 -18.33
N ARG A 340 13.13 -14.14 -17.80
CA ARG A 340 12.63 -15.38 -18.38
C ARG A 340 11.10 -15.49 -18.30
N ALA A 341 10.50 -15.04 -17.19
CA ALA A 341 9.06 -14.92 -17.03
C ALA A 341 8.45 -13.96 -18.07
N LEU A 342 9.06 -12.78 -18.27
CA LEU A 342 8.65 -11.81 -19.31
C LEU A 342 8.68 -12.43 -20.72
N ARG A 343 9.76 -13.15 -21.07
CA ARG A 343 9.88 -13.82 -22.38
C ARG A 343 8.84 -14.92 -22.58
N GLY A 344 8.54 -15.69 -21.54
CA GLY A 344 7.49 -16.72 -21.60
C GLY A 344 6.10 -16.14 -21.86
N MET A 345 5.80 -14.97 -21.28
CA MET A 345 4.52 -14.28 -21.54
C MET A 345 4.43 -13.75 -22.98
N ALA A 346 5.52 -13.24 -23.55
CA ALA A 346 5.56 -12.78 -24.94
C ALA A 346 5.34 -13.94 -25.93
N GLY A 347 5.93 -15.11 -25.67
CA GLY A 347 5.73 -16.32 -26.49
C GLY A 347 4.27 -16.77 -26.52
N ASN A 348 3.64 -16.90 -25.35
CA ASN A 348 2.23 -17.34 -25.25
C ASN A 348 1.25 -16.33 -25.88
N ALA A 349 1.55 -15.03 -25.82
CA ALA A 349 0.73 -14.00 -26.46
C ALA A 349 0.81 -14.07 -28.00
N GLY A 350 1.98 -14.45 -28.55
CA GLY A 350 2.17 -14.67 -29.98
C GLY A 350 1.44 -15.91 -30.50
N GLU A 351 1.48 -17.02 -29.76
CA GLU A 351 0.77 -18.26 -30.11
C GLU A 351 -0.76 -18.09 -30.06
N GLY A 352 -1.28 -17.43 -29.02
CA GLY A 352 -2.72 -17.15 -28.90
C GLY A 352 -3.27 -16.09 -29.87
N ALA A 353 -2.39 -15.31 -30.52
CA ALA A 353 -2.75 -14.43 -31.64
C ALA A 353 -2.74 -15.21 -32.97
N ALA A 354 -1.75 -16.08 -33.19
CA ALA A 354 -1.66 -16.94 -34.37
C ALA A 354 -2.83 -17.94 -34.48
N GLU A 355 -3.31 -18.50 -33.36
CA GLU A 355 -4.50 -19.37 -33.34
C GLU A 355 -5.79 -18.62 -33.70
N ARG A 356 -5.92 -17.34 -33.33
CA ARG A 356 -7.10 -16.51 -33.68
C ARG A 356 -7.10 -16.11 -35.15
N ASP A 357 -5.92 -15.82 -35.71
CA ASP A 357 -5.77 -15.50 -37.13
C ASP A 357 -5.91 -16.76 -38.01
N GLY A 358 -5.47 -17.93 -37.54
CA GLY A 358 -5.68 -19.22 -38.20
C GLY A 358 -7.16 -19.62 -38.26
N ALA A 359 -7.89 -19.46 -37.15
CA ALA A 359 -9.33 -19.75 -37.10
C ALA A 359 -10.18 -18.79 -37.98
N ALA A 360 -9.69 -17.56 -38.22
CA ALA A 360 -10.32 -16.61 -39.15
C ALA A 360 -10.01 -16.88 -40.62
N ALA A 361 -8.90 -17.56 -40.92
CA ALA A 361 -8.51 -17.95 -42.28
C ALA A 361 -9.18 -19.24 -42.77
N GLU A 362 -9.56 -20.15 -41.86
CA GLU A 362 -10.30 -21.39 -42.17
C GLU A 362 -11.81 -21.19 -42.39
N GLN A 363 -12.31 -19.96 -42.24
CA GLN A 363 -13.72 -19.59 -42.48
C GLN A 363 -13.93 -18.74 -43.75
N ARG A 364 -12.97 -18.69 -44.67
CA ARG A 364 -13.09 -17.95 -45.96
C ARG A 364 -13.04 -18.83 -47.19
#